data_AF-A0A223GVI7-F1
#
_entry.id   AF-A0A223GVI7-F1
#
_cell.length_a   1.000
_cell.length_b   1.000
_cell.length_c   1.000
_cell.angle_alpha   90.00
_cell.angle_beta   90.00
_cell.angle_gamma   90.00
#
_symmetry.space_group_name_H-M   'P 1'
#
loop_
_entity.id
_entity.type
_entity.pdbx_description
1 polymer ?
#
loop_
_entity_poly.entity_id
_entity_poly.type
_entity_poly.pdbx_seq_one_letter_code
_entity_poly.pdbx_strand_id
1 'polypeptide(L)'
;MPTGRLRRTARGVVSLLTTVFVATLGLTLLVSVDIGNVFFTQRALQRAADMAAMAAAQRLDIPTQVAQQSVTQNGLSVTPTVVPGVWNATNTAAAPSYFCASGSTGCIGTVNAAQVTLTQNVPYFFSVGQRTLTATAIAKNTAIVSFSLGSGLASTNTGLLNSVLGALLGNGNSALNLDLVSYQGLANTTIRVSDLMAALNVGTVQQLIAAQVSLSQLVSAVVSAGGQNGLTGVSVGTVVAPNTLVLGALLRNTLINVGNSTGTPGVLQFLAQAGNDQSVLNAQLNVLDLVTTAAQIANNKNAVAISTGLTLPGLLGTTLNLKVIQPPVIAIGPPGKDTSGNWMTQASAGQVRLGLNVSASVLGLATINVPIGVVVAGASAHAVDAYCPVPRVNLSADIAGTISPVSSCIAAGADSVASGTLNCGSASAAPLLSALGIPVVSIYSNPPASSSVSFGSDTPYRGLQIAVGQTQRVTATGGFFSSLLSSNSNLKVTVLNALLLAVPISAVSAELSTVGSILDSSLTPVLELLGVQLGYADIKVLSVNCDAVELVF
;
A
#
# COMPACT_ATOMS: atom_id res chain seq x y z
N MET A 1 -52.76 -27.09 85.09
CA MET A 1 -51.85 -26.66 84.01
C MET A 1 -51.35 -27.89 83.25
N PRO A 2 -51.79 -28.15 82.01
CA PRO A 2 -51.35 -29.30 81.24
C PRO A 2 -50.25 -28.89 80.24
N THR A 3 -48.98 -28.96 80.62
CA THR A 3 -47.84 -28.58 79.74
C THR A 3 -47.02 -29.76 79.23
N GLY A 4 -47.29 -30.99 79.68
CA GLY A 4 -46.49 -32.17 79.35
C GLY A 4 -46.79 -32.84 77.99
N ARG A 5 -48.05 -32.84 77.54
CA ARG A 5 -48.44 -33.54 76.30
C ARG A 5 -48.08 -32.78 75.01
N LEU A 6 -48.05 -31.45 75.03
CA LEU A 6 -47.65 -30.62 73.87
C LEU A 6 -46.16 -30.79 73.50
N ARG A 7 -45.29 -31.08 74.48
CA ARG A 7 -43.83 -31.21 74.27
C ARG A 7 -43.41 -32.49 73.54
N ARG A 8 -44.19 -33.58 73.61
CA ARG A 8 -43.90 -34.82 72.86
C ARG A 8 -44.39 -34.75 71.41
N THR A 9 -45.54 -34.14 71.15
CA THR A 9 -46.09 -33.97 69.80
C THR A 9 -45.27 -32.99 68.96
N ALA A 10 -44.74 -31.92 69.59
CA ALA A 10 -43.86 -30.95 68.92
C ALA A 10 -42.54 -31.56 68.41
N ARG A 11 -41.98 -32.58 69.09
CA ARG A 11 -40.73 -33.23 68.67
C ARG A 11 -40.89 -34.12 67.43
N GLY A 12 -42.05 -34.76 67.27
CA GLY A 12 -42.36 -35.56 66.08
C GLY A 12 -42.56 -34.71 64.83
N VAL A 13 -43.25 -33.57 64.97
CA VAL A 13 -43.47 -32.60 63.87
C VAL A 13 -42.17 -31.91 63.47
N VAL A 14 -41.32 -31.53 64.44
CA VAL A 14 -40.01 -30.93 64.15
C VAL A 14 -39.09 -31.93 63.42
N SER A 15 -39.08 -33.21 63.81
CA SER A 15 -38.32 -34.26 63.12
C SER A 15 -38.75 -34.45 61.65
N LEU A 16 -40.06 -34.49 61.40
CA LEU A 16 -40.61 -34.59 60.05
C LEU A 16 -40.27 -33.35 59.20
N LEU A 17 -40.44 -32.15 59.76
CA LEU A 17 -40.09 -30.89 59.09
C LEU A 17 -38.59 -30.79 58.78
N THR A 18 -37.71 -31.19 59.71
CA THR A 18 -36.26 -31.22 59.45
C THR A 18 -35.87 -32.24 58.39
N THR A 19 -36.53 -33.40 58.37
CA THR A 19 -36.25 -34.44 57.36
C THR A 19 -36.67 -33.96 55.97
N VAL A 20 -37.86 -33.35 55.84
CA VAL A 20 -38.33 -32.76 54.59
C VAL A 20 -37.41 -31.62 54.16
N PHE A 21 -36.98 -30.75 55.06
CA PHE A 21 -36.10 -29.62 54.74
C PHE A 21 -34.70 -30.07 54.28
N VAL A 22 -34.09 -31.05 54.96
CA VAL A 22 -32.79 -31.60 54.55
C VAL A 22 -32.93 -32.35 53.23
N ALA A 23 -34.02 -33.09 53.02
CA ALA A 23 -34.27 -33.79 51.77
C ALA A 23 -34.48 -32.83 50.59
N THR A 24 -35.24 -31.74 50.77
CA THR A 24 -35.43 -30.73 49.72
C THR A 24 -34.14 -29.97 49.43
N LEU A 25 -33.39 -29.54 50.46
CA LEU A 25 -32.08 -28.92 50.27
C LEU A 25 -31.10 -29.87 49.54
N GLY A 26 -31.04 -31.12 49.97
CA GLY A 26 -30.22 -32.14 49.32
C GLY A 26 -30.56 -32.30 47.84
N LEU A 27 -31.84 -32.46 47.51
CA LEU A 27 -32.31 -32.52 46.11
C LEU A 27 -31.95 -31.26 45.31
N THR A 28 -32.13 -30.06 45.88
CA THR A 28 -31.79 -28.82 45.17
C THR A 28 -30.29 -28.69 44.88
N LEU A 29 -29.42 -29.14 45.78
CA LEU A 29 -27.97 -29.15 45.57
C LEU A 29 -27.56 -30.14 44.49
N LEU A 30 -28.14 -31.35 44.49
CA LEU A 30 -27.86 -32.38 43.48
C LEU A 30 -28.26 -31.91 42.07
N VAL A 31 -29.45 -31.31 41.95
CA VAL A 31 -29.90 -30.71 40.68
C VAL A 31 -29.00 -29.54 40.27
N SER A 32 -28.53 -28.73 41.23
CA SER A 32 -27.60 -27.63 40.94
C SER A 32 -26.26 -28.13 40.40
N VAL A 33 -25.75 -29.26 40.89
CA VAL A 33 -24.51 -29.88 40.36
C VAL A 33 -24.72 -30.42 38.95
N ASP A 34 -25.85 -31.07 38.66
CA ASP A 34 -26.18 -31.53 37.32
C ASP A 34 -26.25 -30.36 36.32
N ILE A 35 -26.93 -29.28 36.69
CA ILE A 35 -27.00 -28.05 35.89
C ILE A 35 -25.60 -27.46 35.70
N GLY A 36 -24.81 -27.38 36.78
CA GLY A 36 -23.44 -26.89 36.74
C GLY A 36 -22.56 -27.68 35.76
N ASN A 37 -22.67 -29.01 35.76
CA ASN A 37 -21.95 -29.87 34.83
C ASN A 37 -22.36 -29.63 33.37
N VAL A 38 -23.65 -29.49 33.10
CA VAL A 38 -24.15 -29.19 31.75
C VAL A 38 -23.64 -27.84 31.23
N PHE A 39 -23.66 -26.79 32.05
CA PHE A 39 -23.11 -25.48 31.65
C PHE A 39 -21.59 -25.49 31.51
N PHE A 40 -20.88 -26.21 32.38
CA PHE A 40 -19.43 -26.36 32.30
C PHE A 40 -19.02 -27.09 31.00
N THR A 41 -19.68 -28.21 30.70
CA THR A 41 -19.45 -28.98 29.46
C THR A 41 -19.84 -28.19 28.22
N GLN A 42 -20.95 -27.45 28.22
CA GLN A 42 -21.32 -26.56 27.12
C GLN A 42 -20.24 -25.49 26.85
N ARG A 43 -19.68 -24.88 27.90
CA ARG A 43 -18.61 -23.87 27.75
C ARG A 43 -17.31 -24.49 27.25
N ALA A 44 -16.97 -25.70 27.69
CA ALA A 44 -15.81 -26.43 27.20
C ALA A 44 -15.99 -26.81 25.71
N LEU A 45 -17.18 -27.28 25.32
CA LEU A 45 -17.52 -27.57 23.93
C LEU A 45 -17.43 -26.33 23.03
N GLN A 46 -17.93 -25.17 23.49
CA GLN A 46 -17.84 -23.94 22.71
C GLN A 46 -16.39 -23.52 22.49
N ARG A 47 -15.56 -23.51 23.53
CA ARG A 47 -14.12 -23.18 23.40
C ARG A 47 -13.39 -24.10 22.42
N ALA A 48 -13.71 -25.39 22.46
CA ALA A 48 -13.12 -26.36 21.54
C ALA A 48 -13.65 -26.18 20.11
N ALA A 49 -14.93 -25.84 19.93
CA ALA A 49 -15.51 -25.51 18.63
C ALA A 49 -14.85 -24.26 18.04
N ASP A 50 -14.65 -23.21 18.83
CA ASP A 50 -14.00 -21.96 18.41
C ASP A 50 -12.56 -22.23 17.94
N MET A 51 -11.77 -22.98 18.71
CA MET A 51 -10.40 -23.34 18.34
C MET A 51 -10.34 -24.30 17.14
N ALA A 52 -11.28 -25.23 17.03
CA ALA A 52 -11.36 -26.14 15.90
C ALA A 52 -11.76 -25.41 14.61
N ALA A 53 -12.68 -24.44 14.70
CA ALA A 53 -13.07 -23.60 13.58
C ALA A 53 -11.90 -22.75 13.09
N MET A 54 -11.16 -22.10 14.00
CA MET A 54 -9.96 -21.34 13.63
C MET A 54 -8.91 -22.22 12.96
N ALA A 55 -8.62 -23.41 13.52
CA ALA A 55 -7.68 -24.35 12.93
C ALA A 55 -8.13 -24.83 11.52
N ALA A 56 -9.43 -25.09 11.35
CA ALA A 56 -10.00 -25.48 10.06
C ALA A 56 -9.89 -24.36 9.02
N ALA A 57 -10.14 -23.10 9.41
CA ALA A 57 -10.06 -21.95 8.53
C ALA A 57 -8.61 -21.57 8.15
N GLN A 58 -7.61 -21.93 8.96
CA GLN A 58 -6.19 -21.77 8.61
C GLN A 58 -5.77 -22.71 7.47
N ARG A 59 -6.31 -23.94 7.47
CA ARG A 59 -5.97 -25.03 6.55
C ARG A 59 -7.22 -25.58 5.87
N LEU A 60 -7.79 -24.76 4.98
CA LEU A 60 -8.96 -25.11 4.18
C LEU A 60 -8.69 -26.25 3.17
N ASP A 61 -7.43 -26.65 2.97
CA ASP A 61 -7.01 -27.83 2.19
C ASP A 61 -7.31 -29.16 2.90
N ILE A 62 -7.24 -29.17 4.22
CA ILE A 62 -7.44 -30.35 5.07
C ILE A 62 -8.29 -30.03 6.32
N PRO A 63 -9.43 -29.32 6.19
CA PRO A 63 -10.08 -28.64 7.31
C PRO A 63 -10.59 -29.61 8.39
N THR A 64 -11.03 -30.81 7.97
CA THR A 64 -11.49 -31.89 8.87
C THR A 64 -10.36 -32.44 9.74
N GLN A 65 -9.17 -32.65 9.16
CA GLN A 65 -8.02 -33.22 9.87
C GLN A 65 -7.50 -32.25 10.94
N VAL A 66 -7.40 -30.97 10.62
CA VAL A 66 -6.86 -29.96 11.53
C VAL A 66 -7.86 -29.62 12.63
N ALA A 67 -9.16 -29.59 12.31
CA ALA A 67 -10.22 -29.49 13.32
C ALA A 67 -10.19 -30.66 14.29
N GLN A 68 -10.10 -31.90 13.79
CA GLN A 68 -10.02 -33.10 14.64
C GLN A 68 -8.79 -33.04 15.56
N GLN A 69 -7.63 -32.64 15.03
CA GLN A 69 -6.42 -32.48 15.82
C GLN A 69 -6.61 -31.42 16.92
N SER A 70 -7.19 -30.27 16.60
CA SER A 70 -7.52 -29.21 17.57
C SER A 70 -8.47 -29.70 18.66
N VAL A 71 -9.51 -30.47 18.31
CA VAL A 71 -10.44 -31.07 19.29
C VAL A 71 -9.73 -32.05 20.23
N THR A 72 -8.87 -32.91 19.70
CA THR A 72 -8.10 -33.88 20.52
C THR A 72 -7.08 -33.19 21.44
N GLN A 73 -6.43 -32.12 20.98
CA GLN A 73 -5.54 -31.31 21.81
C GLN A 73 -6.27 -30.59 22.94
N ASN A 74 -7.57 -30.31 22.75
CA ASN A 74 -8.46 -29.79 23.78
C ASN A 74 -9.03 -30.85 24.73
N GLY A 75 -8.53 -32.09 24.66
CA GLY A 75 -8.91 -33.18 25.57
C GLY A 75 -10.31 -33.75 25.30
N LEU A 76 -10.93 -33.43 24.17
CA LEU A 76 -12.22 -33.97 23.78
C LEU A 76 -12.06 -35.14 22.81
N SER A 77 -12.83 -36.20 23.02
CA SER A 77 -12.89 -37.39 22.15
C SER A 77 -14.14 -37.37 21.27
N VAL A 78 -14.49 -36.19 20.73
CA VAL A 78 -15.64 -36.03 19.82
C VAL A 78 -15.16 -35.83 18.38
N THR A 79 -15.97 -36.26 17.43
CA THR A 79 -15.70 -36.04 16.00
C THR A 79 -16.34 -34.73 15.56
N PRO A 80 -15.58 -33.72 15.09
CA PRO A 80 -16.14 -32.49 14.57
C PRO A 80 -16.80 -32.75 13.21
N THR A 81 -17.98 -32.15 13.02
CA THR A 81 -18.54 -31.99 11.68
C THR A 81 -18.00 -30.68 11.12
N VAL A 82 -17.21 -30.74 10.06
CA VAL A 82 -16.58 -29.56 9.44
C VAL A 82 -17.17 -29.33 8.06
N VAL A 83 -17.67 -28.12 7.83
CA VAL A 83 -18.24 -27.70 6.54
C VAL A 83 -17.43 -26.52 6.02
N PRO A 84 -16.59 -26.70 4.97
CA PRO A 84 -15.95 -25.58 4.30
C PRO A 84 -16.97 -24.79 3.46
N GLY A 85 -16.83 -23.47 3.46
CA GLY A 85 -17.76 -22.59 2.78
C GLY A 85 -17.23 -21.18 2.54
N VAL A 86 -18.14 -20.31 2.14
CA VAL A 86 -17.88 -18.89 1.91
C VAL A 86 -18.56 -18.09 3.02
N TRP A 87 -17.78 -17.28 3.73
CA TRP A 87 -18.31 -16.25 4.60
C TRP A 87 -18.24 -14.90 3.89
N ASN A 88 -19.37 -14.22 3.82
CA ASN A 88 -19.46 -12.90 3.20
C ASN A 88 -20.49 -12.03 3.92
N ALA A 89 -20.03 -10.95 4.58
CA ALA A 89 -20.88 -9.99 5.28
C ALA A 89 -21.94 -9.32 4.39
N THR A 90 -21.73 -9.25 3.07
CA THR A 90 -22.73 -8.69 2.14
C THR A 90 -23.85 -9.68 1.80
N ASN A 91 -23.69 -10.96 2.15
CA ASN A 91 -24.73 -11.97 1.97
C ASN A 91 -25.78 -11.89 3.08
N THR A 92 -26.62 -10.86 3.00
CA THR A 92 -27.70 -10.63 3.97
C THR A 92 -28.73 -11.76 4.01
N ALA A 93 -28.84 -12.57 2.95
CA ALA A 93 -29.70 -13.75 2.92
C ALA A 93 -29.23 -14.87 3.86
N ALA A 94 -27.94 -14.90 4.23
CA ALA A 94 -27.36 -15.86 5.17
C ALA A 94 -27.21 -15.27 6.59
N ALA A 95 -27.76 -14.09 6.87
CA ALA A 95 -27.72 -13.53 8.22
C ALA A 95 -28.49 -14.43 9.23
N PRO A 96 -28.03 -14.55 10.49
CA PRO A 96 -26.95 -13.80 11.12
C PRO A 96 -25.54 -14.41 10.95
N SER A 97 -25.40 -15.62 10.38
CA SER A 97 -24.10 -16.29 10.29
C SER A 97 -23.25 -15.79 9.12
N TYR A 98 -23.89 -15.23 8.07
CA TYR A 98 -23.28 -14.77 6.82
C TYR A 98 -22.43 -15.84 6.11
N PHE A 99 -22.63 -17.11 6.50
CA PHE A 99 -21.90 -18.28 6.03
C PHE A 99 -22.77 -19.09 5.09
N CYS A 100 -22.18 -19.58 4.02
CA CYS A 100 -22.85 -20.46 3.09
C CYS A 100 -21.90 -21.62 2.69
N ALA A 101 -22.42 -22.84 2.68
CA ALA A 101 -21.61 -24.03 2.42
C ALA A 101 -21.13 -24.08 0.96
N SER A 102 -19.88 -24.51 0.75
CA SER A 102 -19.30 -24.60 -0.60
C SER A 102 -20.17 -25.46 -1.53
N GLY A 103 -20.38 -24.98 -2.77
CA GLY A 103 -21.23 -25.64 -3.76
C GLY A 103 -22.74 -25.43 -3.59
N SER A 104 -23.19 -24.68 -2.59
CA SER A 104 -24.61 -24.33 -2.44
C SER A 104 -25.04 -23.25 -3.45
N THR A 105 -26.25 -23.38 -4.00
CA THR A 105 -26.84 -22.43 -4.94
C THR A 105 -26.95 -21.03 -4.30
N GLY A 106 -26.30 -20.03 -4.91
CA GLY A 106 -26.26 -18.65 -4.37
C GLY A 106 -25.00 -18.31 -3.56
N CYS A 107 -24.11 -19.27 -3.28
CA CYS A 107 -22.77 -18.96 -2.79
C CYS A 107 -21.87 -18.49 -3.93
N ILE A 108 -21.49 -17.22 -3.92
CA ILE A 108 -20.52 -16.64 -4.87
C ILE A 108 -19.24 -16.34 -4.11
N GLY A 109 -18.11 -16.89 -4.56
CA GLY A 109 -16.79 -16.62 -4.02
C GLY A 109 -15.93 -17.88 -3.87
N THR A 110 -14.69 -17.68 -3.45
CA THR A 110 -13.79 -18.78 -3.06
C THR A 110 -14.05 -19.21 -1.63
N VAL A 111 -13.82 -20.50 -1.36
CA VAL A 111 -13.86 -21.05 0.00
C VAL A 111 -12.88 -20.27 0.88
N ASN A 112 -13.39 -19.53 1.85
CA ASN A 112 -12.62 -18.70 2.77
C ASN A 112 -13.00 -18.95 4.24
N ALA A 113 -13.95 -19.83 4.54
CA ALA A 113 -14.43 -20.08 5.90
C ALA A 113 -14.70 -21.56 6.16
N ALA A 114 -14.70 -21.92 7.45
CA ALA A 114 -15.05 -23.25 7.91
C ALA A 114 -16.02 -23.14 9.10
N GLN A 115 -17.14 -23.84 8.99
CA GLN A 115 -18.07 -24.07 10.10
C GLN A 115 -17.71 -25.40 10.77
N VAL A 116 -17.57 -25.39 12.09
CA VAL A 116 -17.31 -26.59 12.89
C VAL A 116 -18.42 -26.76 13.91
N THR A 117 -19.03 -27.95 13.90
CA THR A 117 -20.06 -28.35 14.86
C THR A 117 -19.56 -29.53 15.69
N LEU A 118 -19.52 -29.36 17.01
CA LEU A 118 -19.23 -30.41 17.98
C LEU A 118 -20.52 -30.86 18.65
N THR A 119 -20.70 -32.17 18.76
CA THR A 119 -21.84 -32.77 19.46
C THR A 119 -21.34 -33.75 20.51
N GLN A 120 -21.85 -33.65 21.73
CA GLN A 120 -21.51 -34.56 22.83
C GLN A 120 -22.75 -34.91 23.66
N ASN A 121 -22.88 -36.19 24.01
CA ASN A 121 -23.90 -36.64 24.95
C ASN A 121 -23.33 -36.58 26.38
N VAL A 122 -23.95 -35.78 27.24
CA VAL A 122 -23.57 -35.61 28.64
C VAL A 122 -24.61 -36.32 29.52
N PRO A 123 -24.24 -37.39 30.24
CA PRO A 123 -25.13 -38.01 31.22
C PRO A 123 -25.29 -37.10 32.44
N TYR A 124 -26.47 -37.12 33.06
CA TYR A 124 -26.65 -36.48 34.36
C TYR A 124 -26.00 -37.33 35.47
N PHE A 125 -25.49 -36.69 36.52
CA PHE A 125 -24.88 -37.41 37.64
C PHE A 125 -25.93 -37.92 38.63
N PHE A 126 -26.97 -37.13 38.89
CA PHE A 126 -27.96 -37.42 39.94
C PHE A 126 -29.40 -37.52 39.44
N SER A 127 -29.65 -37.21 38.17
CA SER A 127 -30.93 -37.39 37.49
C SER A 127 -30.85 -38.47 36.41
N VAL A 128 -32.00 -39.02 36.01
CA VAL A 128 -32.06 -40.11 35.02
C VAL A 128 -32.06 -39.51 33.61
N GLY A 129 -31.13 -39.96 32.77
CA GLY A 129 -31.07 -39.62 31.34
C GLY A 129 -29.75 -38.98 30.93
N GLN A 130 -29.73 -38.51 29.69
CA GLN A 130 -28.58 -37.81 29.08
C GLN A 130 -29.07 -36.63 28.26
N ARG A 131 -28.24 -35.60 28.14
CA ARG A 131 -28.51 -34.43 27.31
C ARG A 131 -27.48 -34.32 26.21
N THR A 132 -27.94 -34.23 24.97
CA THR A 132 -27.07 -33.90 23.83
C THR A 132 -26.78 -32.41 23.84
N LEU A 133 -25.50 -32.06 23.90
CA LEU A 133 -24.99 -30.70 23.81
C LEU A 133 -24.35 -30.50 22.45
N THR A 134 -24.59 -29.34 21.87
CA THR A 134 -24.07 -28.94 20.56
C THR A 134 -23.42 -27.57 20.67
N ALA A 135 -22.23 -27.43 20.10
CA ALA A 135 -21.53 -26.16 19.95
C ALA A 135 -21.16 -25.97 18.48
N THR A 136 -21.46 -24.80 17.93
CA THR A 136 -21.13 -24.44 16.55
C THR A 136 -20.29 -23.17 16.58
N ALA A 137 -19.24 -23.15 15.77
CA ALA A 137 -18.40 -21.98 15.57
C ALA A 137 -18.08 -21.83 14.09
N ILE A 138 -17.97 -20.60 13.61
CA ILE A 138 -17.54 -20.29 12.24
C ILE A 138 -16.33 -19.39 12.33
N ALA A 139 -15.25 -19.82 11.67
CA ALA A 139 -14.08 -18.99 11.48
C ALA A 139 -13.90 -18.74 9.99
N LYS A 140 -13.43 -17.53 9.66
CA LYS A 140 -13.04 -17.19 8.30
C LYS A 140 -11.56 -16.85 8.25
N ASN A 141 -11.04 -16.96 7.05
CA ASN A 141 -9.72 -16.55 6.66
C ASN A 141 -9.81 -15.20 5.95
N THR A 142 -9.16 -14.20 6.53
CA THR A 142 -9.07 -12.85 5.97
C THR A 142 -7.73 -12.72 5.26
N ALA A 143 -7.78 -12.48 3.95
CA ALA A 143 -6.57 -12.21 3.19
C ALA A 143 -6.02 -10.83 3.57
N ILE A 144 -4.70 -10.73 3.68
CA ILE A 144 -3.95 -9.47 3.79
C ILE A 144 -3.22 -9.28 2.47
N VAL A 145 -3.54 -8.21 1.75
CA VAL A 145 -2.89 -7.86 0.48
C VAL A 145 -1.87 -6.77 0.73
N SER A 146 -0.68 -6.94 0.16
CA SER A 146 0.32 -5.89 0.02
C SER A 146 0.50 -5.56 -1.44
N PHE A 147 0.30 -4.29 -1.81
CA PHE A 147 0.53 -3.81 -3.16
C PHE A 147 1.11 -2.41 -3.16
N SER A 148 1.93 -2.12 -4.17
CA SER A 148 2.48 -0.79 -4.42
C SER A 148 1.86 -0.21 -5.68
N LEU A 149 1.67 1.12 -5.64
CA LEU A 149 1.24 1.92 -6.77
C LEU A 149 2.41 2.84 -7.13
N GLY A 150 3.21 2.46 -8.13
CA GLY A 150 4.45 3.17 -8.43
C GLY A 150 5.65 2.28 -8.78
N SER A 151 6.56 2.90 -9.54
CA SER A 151 7.94 2.53 -9.93
C SER A 151 8.23 1.05 -10.27
N GLY A 152 8.29 0.77 -11.57
CA GLY A 152 9.17 -0.28 -12.10
C GLY A 152 10.52 0.33 -12.49
N LEU A 153 11.62 -0.39 -12.26
CA LEU A 153 12.93 -0.03 -12.82
C LEU A 153 12.92 -0.32 -14.32
N ALA A 154 12.52 0.66 -15.14
CA ALA A 154 12.89 0.63 -16.54
C ALA A 154 14.42 0.78 -16.64
N SER A 155 15.07 -0.12 -17.38
CA SER A 155 16.52 -0.06 -17.62
C SER A 155 16.88 1.25 -18.30
N THR A 156 17.47 2.18 -17.56
CA THR A 156 17.56 3.58 -17.99
C THR A 156 18.97 4.13 -17.87
N ASN A 157 19.19 5.24 -18.58
CA ASN A 157 20.47 5.92 -18.72
C ASN A 157 21.02 6.39 -17.35
N THR A 158 22.06 5.72 -16.87
CA THR A 158 22.68 5.92 -15.55
C THR A 158 23.12 7.36 -15.30
N GLY A 159 23.52 8.10 -16.34
CA GLY A 159 23.94 9.49 -16.22
C GLY A 159 22.82 10.43 -15.77
N LEU A 160 21.60 10.23 -16.28
CA LEU A 160 20.45 11.03 -15.88
C LEU A 160 19.99 10.68 -14.45
N LEU A 161 19.94 9.39 -14.11
CA LEU A 161 19.62 8.93 -12.77
C LEU A 161 20.55 9.54 -11.72
N ASN A 162 21.85 9.58 -12.03
CA ASN A 162 22.88 10.16 -11.18
C ASN A 162 22.68 11.65 -10.93
N SER A 163 22.28 12.41 -11.95
CA SER A 163 22.00 13.85 -11.82
C SER A 163 20.74 14.11 -10.98
N VAL A 164 19.68 13.32 -11.18
CA VAL A 164 18.42 13.45 -10.43
C VAL A 164 18.61 13.05 -8.97
N LEU A 165 19.26 11.92 -8.73
CA LEU A 165 19.53 11.43 -7.38
C LEU A 165 20.50 12.37 -6.65
N GLY A 166 21.54 12.87 -7.33
CA GLY A 166 22.46 13.87 -6.80
C GLY A 166 21.76 15.18 -6.40
N ALA A 167 20.85 15.66 -7.23
CA ALA A 167 20.05 16.85 -6.94
C ALA A 167 19.08 16.62 -5.76
N LEU A 168 18.42 15.46 -5.69
CA LEU A 168 17.56 15.08 -4.56
C LEU A 168 18.34 14.93 -3.25
N LEU A 169 19.59 14.47 -3.29
CA LEU A 169 20.47 14.41 -2.11
C LEU A 169 21.10 15.75 -1.75
N GLY A 170 20.76 16.83 -2.47
CA GLY A 170 21.20 18.18 -2.18
C GLY A 170 22.63 18.49 -2.65
N ASN A 171 23.25 17.59 -3.43
CA ASN A 171 24.59 17.82 -4.02
C ASN A 171 24.55 18.76 -5.23
N GLY A 172 23.38 19.32 -5.54
CA GLY A 172 23.14 20.13 -6.73
C GLY A 172 23.38 19.32 -8.00
N ASN A 173 24.01 19.93 -9.00
CA ASN A 173 24.32 19.30 -10.29
C ASN A 173 25.60 18.45 -10.28
N SER A 174 26.17 18.17 -9.09
CA SER A 174 27.31 17.26 -8.98
C SER A 174 26.79 15.83 -9.18
N ALA A 175 27.01 15.28 -10.37
CA ALA A 175 26.59 13.92 -10.70
C ALA A 175 27.21 12.93 -9.71
N LEU A 176 26.37 12.13 -9.06
CA LEU A 176 26.83 10.89 -8.45
C LEU A 176 27.47 10.04 -9.56
N ASN A 177 28.49 9.26 -9.26
CA ASN A 177 29.06 8.32 -10.23
C ASN A 177 28.64 6.89 -9.87
N LEU A 178 27.33 6.65 -9.85
CA LEU A 178 26.78 5.33 -9.62
C LEU A 178 26.57 4.64 -10.97
N ASP A 179 27.24 3.50 -11.16
CA ASP A 179 27.03 2.62 -12.30
C ASP A 179 25.74 1.81 -12.14
N LEU A 180 25.23 1.23 -13.24
CA LEU A 180 24.02 0.39 -13.23
C LEU A 180 24.11 -0.75 -12.21
N VAL A 181 25.31 -1.32 -12.01
CA VAL A 181 25.58 -2.37 -11.02
C VAL A 181 25.44 -1.85 -9.59
N SER A 182 25.84 -0.61 -9.32
CA SER A 182 25.67 0.00 -7.99
C SER A 182 24.20 0.36 -7.71
N TYR A 183 23.45 0.78 -8.74
CA TYR A 183 22.01 0.96 -8.63
C TYR A 183 21.28 -0.36 -8.40
N GLN A 184 21.63 -1.41 -9.14
CA GLN A 184 21.12 -2.77 -8.89
C GLN A 184 21.55 -3.27 -7.50
N GLY A 185 22.76 -2.94 -7.05
CA GLY A 185 23.23 -3.25 -5.71
C GLY A 185 22.37 -2.60 -4.63
N LEU A 186 22.04 -1.30 -4.78
CA LEU A 186 21.16 -0.55 -3.87
C LEU A 186 19.71 -1.03 -3.95
N ALA A 187 19.22 -1.33 -5.15
CA ALA A 187 17.86 -1.84 -5.39
C ALA A 187 17.69 -3.30 -4.96
N ASN A 188 18.77 -4.08 -4.81
CA ASN A 188 18.71 -5.46 -4.33
C ASN A 188 19.11 -5.59 -2.86
N THR A 189 19.61 -4.53 -2.23
CA THR A 189 19.93 -4.54 -0.79
C THR A 189 18.69 -4.23 0.02
N THR A 190 18.39 -5.14 0.94
CA THR A 190 17.30 -5.01 1.90
C THR A 190 17.83 -4.96 3.32
N ILE A 191 17.30 -4.06 4.15
CA ILE A 191 17.60 -3.97 5.58
C ILE A 191 16.37 -4.34 6.40
N ARG A 192 16.53 -4.91 7.60
CA ARG A 192 15.40 -5.18 8.49
C ARG A 192 15.08 -3.95 9.31
N VAL A 193 13.81 -3.79 9.70
CA VAL A 193 13.38 -2.71 10.61
C VAL A 193 14.13 -2.78 11.94
N SER A 194 14.41 -4.00 12.44
CA SER A 194 15.24 -4.21 13.64
C SER A 194 16.63 -3.55 13.56
N ASP A 195 17.27 -3.64 12.40
CA ASP A 195 18.64 -3.16 12.19
C ASP A 195 18.65 -1.63 12.10
N LEU A 196 17.61 -1.07 11.47
CA LEU A 196 17.38 0.37 11.43
C LEU A 196 17.09 0.94 12.83
N MET A 197 16.32 0.23 13.66
CA MET A 197 16.04 0.63 15.04
C MET A 197 17.30 0.65 15.91
N ALA A 198 18.14 -0.38 15.75
CA ALA A 198 19.44 -0.44 16.43
C ALA A 198 20.36 0.71 15.99
N ALA A 199 20.39 1.02 14.69
CA ALA A 199 21.20 2.10 14.15
C ALA A 199 20.70 3.51 14.54
N LEU A 200 19.39 3.68 14.73
CA LEU A 200 18.77 4.93 15.20
C LEU A 200 18.63 5.02 16.74
N ASN A 201 19.07 4.00 17.47
CA ASN A 201 19.02 3.91 18.94
C ASN A 201 17.58 4.08 19.51
N VAL A 202 16.59 3.48 18.87
CA VAL A 202 15.17 3.49 19.31
C VAL A 202 14.76 2.11 19.83
N GLY A 203 14.06 2.09 20.97
CA GLY A 203 13.76 0.85 21.70
C GLY A 203 12.45 0.16 21.30
N THR A 204 11.50 0.88 20.68
CA THR A 204 10.21 0.33 20.25
C THR A 204 9.81 0.82 18.86
N VAL A 205 8.95 0.08 18.17
CA VAL A 205 8.43 0.44 16.85
C VAL A 205 7.67 1.78 16.91
N GLN A 206 6.91 2.02 17.98
CA GLN A 206 6.17 3.26 18.19
C GLN A 206 7.11 4.46 18.41
N GLN A 207 8.25 4.25 19.07
CA GLN A 207 9.30 5.28 19.17
C GLN A 207 9.96 5.54 17.82
N LEU A 208 10.19 4.50 17.00
CA LEU A 208 10.69 4.67 15.63
C LEU A 208 9.71 5.50 14.79
N ILE A 209 8.41 5.21 14.82
CA ILE A 209 7.39 5.95 14.06
C ILE A 209 7.32 7.42 14.51
N ALA A 210 7.44 7.67 15.81
CA ALA A 210 7.41 9.02 16.39
C ALA A 210 8.75 9.78 16.26
N ALA A 211 9.83 9.09 15.86
CA ALA A 211 11.15 9.69 15.78
C ALA A 211 11.24 10.70 14.63
N GLN A 212 11.89 11.83 14.92
CA GLN A 212 12.30 12.81 13.94
C GLN A 212 13.82 12.81 13.88
N VAL A 213 14.37 12.45 12.72
CA VAL A 213 15.82 12.28 12.52
C VAL A 213 16.28 13.18 11.38
N SER A 214 17.52 13.63 11.41
CA SER A 214 18.06 14.35 10.26
C SER A 214 18.27 13.38 9.08
N LEU A 215 18.19 13.87 7.84
CA LEU A 215 18.47 13.05 6.66
C LEU A 215 19.87 12.39 6.74
N SER A 216 20.85 13.09 7.31
CA SER A 216 22.21 12.56 7.51
C SER A 216 22.26 11.43 8.53
N GLN A 217 21.51 11.52 9.62
CA GLN A 217 21.37 10.45 10.61
C GLN A 217 20.65 9.24 10.02
N LEU A 218 19.59 9.46 9.22
CA LEU A 218 18.87 8.37 8.57
C LEU A 218 19.74 7.67 7.53
N VAL A 219 20.39 8.41 6.63
CA VAL A 219 21.23 7.79 5.59
C VAL A 219 22.43 7.07 6.22
N SER A 220 23.06 7.64 7.25
CA SER A 220 24.13 6.93 7.97
C SER A 220 23.64 5.68 8.72
N ALA A 221 22.42 5.69 9.26
CA ALA A 221 21.80 4.52 9.88
C ALA A 221 21.45 3.43 8.86
N VAL A 222 21.02 3.81 7.66
CA VAL A 222 20.74 2.87 6.55
C VAL A 222 22.02 2.27 6.01
N VAL A 223 23.07 3.08 5.86
CA VAL A 223 24.42 2.65 5.47
C VAL A 223 24.99 1.67 6.49
N SER A 224 24.88 1.98 7.79
CA SER A 224 25.39 1.11 8.85
C SER A 224 24.60 -0.20 8.95
N ALA A 225 23.26 -0.15 8.87
CA ALA A 225 22.42 -1.35 8.86
C ALA A 225 22.65 -2.23 7.61
N GLY A 226 22.81 -1.61 6.43
CA GLY A 226 23.12 -2.32 5.19
C GLY A 226 24.51 -2.97 5.19
N GLY A 227 25.50 -2.31 5.80
CA GLY A 227 26.85 -2.85 5.96
C GLY A 227 26.90 -4.09 6.86
N GLN A 228 26.03 -4.19 7.87
CA GLN A 228 25.94 -5.36 8.75
C GLN A 228 25.26 -6.57 8.07
N ASN A 229 24.28 -6.34 7.20
CA ASN A 229 23.58 -7.40 6.46
C ASN A 229 24.35 -7.91 5.22
N GLY A 230 25.33 -7.14 4.72
CA GLY A 230 26.20 -7.53 3.61
C GLY A 230 27.18 -8.67 3.90
N LEU A 231 27.25 -9.16 5.14
CA LEU A 231 28.09 -10.29 5.55
C LEU A 231 27.43 -11.66 5.29
N THR A 232 26.17 -11.71 4.88
CA THR A 232 25.47 -12.95 4.52
C THR A 232 24.97 -12.92 3.07
N GLY A 233 25.87 -13.24 2.13
CA GLY A 233 25.47 -13.89 0.87
C GLY A 233 25.38 -13.07 -0.42
N VAL A 234 25.76 -11.79 -0.44
CA VAL A 234 25.87 -11.01 -1.70
C VAL A 234 27.27 -10.43 -1.82
N SER A 235 27.90 -10.70 -2.96
CA SER A 235 29.28 -10.36 -3.35
C SER A 235 29.77 -8.99 -2.84
N VAL A 236 30.93 -9.03 -2.18
CA VAL A 236 31.66 -7.92 -1.54
C VAL A 236 31.93 -6.70 -2.45
N GLY A 237 31.69 -6.80 -3.76
CA GLY A 237 31.79 -5.69 -4.72
C GLY A 237 30.61 -4.69 -4.71
N THR A 238 29.44 -5.03 -4.17
CA THR A 238 28.23 -4.17 -4.17
C THR A 238 27.99 -3.43 -2.84
N VAL A 239 28.81 -3.66 -1.82
CA VAL A 239 28.66 -3.09 -0.46
C VAL A 239 29.22 -1.65 -0.36
N VAL A 240 29.87 -1.14 -1.41
CA VAL A 240 30.47 0.21 -1.42
C VAL A 240 29.45 1.31 -1.79
N ALA A 241 28.31 0.96 -2.40
CA ALA A 241 27.33 1.94 -2.87
C ALA A 241 26.74 2.85 -1.76
N PRO A 242 26.44 2.37 -0.54
CA PRO A 242 25.97 3.24 0.53
C PRO A 242 27.03 4.26 0.99
N ASN A 243 28.32 3.90 0.96
CA ASN A 243 29.43 4.81 1.31
C ASN A 243 29.67 5.92 0.27
N THR A 244 29.08 5.81 -0.93
CA THR A 244 29.18 6.83 -1.99
C THR A 244 28.03 7.84 -1.97
N LEU A 245 27.02 7.64 -1.11
CA LEU A 245 25.92 8.58 -0.90
C LEU A 245 26.41 9.77 -0.08
N VAL A 246 27.04 10.75 -0.74
CA VAL A 246 27.35 12.04 -0.12
C VAL A 246 26.06 12.84 -0.02
N LEU A 247 25.72 13.35 1.16
CA LEU A 247 24.63 14.33 1.30
C LEU A 247 25.18 15.73 1.12
N GLY A 248 24.49 16.53 0.33
CA GLY A 248 24.81 17.93 0.14
C GLY A 248 24.47 18.77 1.37
N ALA A 249 25.24 19.84 1.58
CA ALA A 249 25.19 20.65 2.80
C ALA A 249 23.79 21.21 3.13
N LEU A 250 22.94 21.45 2.13
CA LEU A 250 21.59 21.98 2.30
C LEU A 250 20.60 21.02 2.95
N LEU A 251 20.79 19.69 2.82
CA LEU A 251 19.84 18.69 3.34
C LEU A 251 20.35 17.93 4.57
N ARG A 252 21.61 18.16 5.00
CA ARG A 252 22.23 17.45 6.12
C ARG A 252 21.48 17.61 7.45
N ASN A 253 20.89 18.77 7.69
CA ASN A 253 20.18 19.11 8.94
C ASN A 253 18.66 19.12 8.78
N THR A 254 18.12 18.73 7.62
CA THR A 254 16.67 18.67 7.43
C THR A 254 16.10 17.52 8.26
N LEU A 255 15.23 17.87 9.20
CA LEU A 255 14.50 16.95 10.05
C LEU A 255 13.39 16.27 9.25
N ILE A 256 13.36 14.95 9.28
CA ILE A 256 12.39 14.11 8.58
C ILE A 256 11.74 13.20 9.61
N ASN A 257 10.43 13.01 9.48
CA ASN A 257 9.70 12.06 10.30
C ASN A 257 9.91 10.65 9.79
N VAL A 258 10.27 9.74 10.69
CA VAL A 258 10.49 8.34 10.33
C VAL A 258 9.16 7.62 10.06
N GLY A 259 8.12 7.88 10.86
CA GLY A 259 6.77 7.37 10.63
C GLY A 259 5.79 8.42 10.10
N ASN A 260 4.74 7.98 9.41
CA ASN A 260 3.65 8.87 8.99
C ASN A 260 2.80 9.25 10.22
N SER A 261 2.54 10.54 10.38
CA SER A 261 1.58 11.09 11.34
C SER A 261 0.51 11.87 10.58
N THR A 262 -0.70 12.00 11.12
CA THR A 262 -1.85 12.66 10.44
C THR A 262 -1.44 14.00 9.84
N GLY A 263 -1.31 14.05 8.51
CA GLY A 263 -0.94 15.24 7.73
C GLY A 263 0.56 15.48 7.49
N THR A 264 1.47 14.63 7.99
CA THR A 264 2.91 14.70 7.69
C THR A 264 3.43 13.36 7.15
N PRO A 265 3.79 13.27 5.85
CA PRO A 265 4.38 12.07 5.27
C PRO A 265 5.68 11.70 6.01
N GLY A 266 5.77 10.46 6.47
CA GLY A 266 6.99 9.88 7.02
C GLY A 266 7.55 8.80 6.10
N VAL A 267 8.81 8.43 6.32
CA VAL A 267 9.53 7.48 5.47
C VAL A 267 8.91 6.07 5.54
N LEU A 268 8.35 5.68 6.69
CA LEU A 268 7.79 4.35 6.97
C LEU A 268 6.28 4.46 7.22
N GLN A 269 5.48 4.29 6.16
CA GLN A 269 4.00 4.30 6.25
C GLN A 269 3.45 3.00 6.87
N PHE A 270 4.09 1.87 6.57
CA PHE A 270 3.59 0.52 6.85
C PHE A 270 3.57 0.14 8.34
N LEU A 271 4.26 0.90 9.19
CA LEU A 271 4.41 0.59 10.62
C LEU A 271 3.20 0.99 11.46
N ALA A 272 2.34 1.89 10.97
CA ALA A 272 1.25 2.47 11.76
C ALA A 272 0.01 1.55 11.90
N GLN A 273 -0.11 0.49 11.10
CA GLN A 273 -1.29 -0.39 11.06
C GLN A 273 -1.02 -1.82 11.55
N ALA A 274 0.21 -2.18 11.89
CA ALA A 274 0.55 -3.53 12.26
C ALA A 274 0.45 -3.72 13.78
N GLY A 275 -0.65 -4.32 14.25
CA GLY A 275 -0.85 -4.73 15.65
C GLY A 275 0.02 -5.90 16.13
N ASN A 276 1.01 -6.35 15.33
CA ASN A 276 1.92 -7.44 15.63
C ASN A 276 3.38 -6.96 15.53
N ASP A 277 3.96 -6.53 16.66
CA ASP A 277 5.32 -5.95 16.73
C ASP A 277 6.41 -6.90 16.17
N GLN A 278 6.23 -8.21 16.25
CA GLN A 278 7.22 -9.21 15.78
C GLN A 278 7.28 -9.35 14.24
N SER A 279 6.14 -9.22 13.56
CA SER A 279 6.10 -9.23 12.08
C SER A 279 6.68 -7.95 11.50
N VAL A 280 6.56 -6.86 12.25
CA VAL A 280 7.09 -5.54 11.87
C VAL A 280 8.61 -5.47 11.98
N LEU A 281 9.20 -6.00 13.05
CA LEU A 281 10.65 -6.01 13.26
C LEU A 281 11.39 -6.79 12.15
N ASN A 282 10.77 -7.83 11.60
CA ASN A 282 11.32 -8.65 10.52
C ASN A 282 10.97 -8.17 9.11
N ALA A 283 10.25 -7.05 8.96
CA ALA A 283 9.96 -6.48 7.65
C ALA A 283 11.26 -6.03 6.97
N GLN A 284 11.41 -6.39 5.70
CA GLN A 284 12.56 -6.04 4.87
C GLN A 284 12.26 -4.77 4.08
N LEU A 285 13.16 -3.79 4.17
CA LEU A 285 13.06 -2.50 3.50
C LEU A 285 14.15 -2.38 2.45
N ASN A 286 13.77 -1.97 1.25
CA ASN A 286 14.70 -1.69 0.19
C ASN A 286 15.50 -0.41 0.48
N VAL A 287 16.83 -0.46 0.34
CA VAL A 287 17.71 0.69 0.63
C VAL A 287 17.49 1.82 -0.37
N LEU A 288 17.34 1.52 -1.65
CA LEU A 288 17.12 2.53 -2.69
C LEU A 288 15.78 3.25 -2.48
N ASP A 289 14.71 2.51 -2.21
CA ASP A 289 13.39 3.11 -1.93
C ASP A 289 13.43 3.99 -0.67
N LEU A 290 14.17 3.57 0.36
CA LEU A 290 14.27 4.30 1.61
C LEU A 290 15.04 5.62 1.45
N VAL A 291 16.19 5.60 0.78
CA VAL A 291 17.02 6.79 0.54
C VAL A 291 16.31 7.76 -0.41
N THR A 292 15.67 7.26 -1.46
CA THR A 292 14.92 8.09 -2.41
C THR A 292 13.71 8.72 -1.73
N THR A 293 12.91 7.96 -0.97
CA THR A 293 11.75 8.47 -0.23
C THR A 293 12.17 9.50 0.81
N ALA A 294 13.24 9.24 1.56
CA ALA A 294 13.76 10.19 2.54
C ALA A 294 14.24 11.48 1.88
N ALA A 295 14.96 11.40 0.76
CA ALA A 295 15.39 12.56 0.01
C ALA A 295 14.20 13.36 -0.56
N GLN A 296 13.15 12.67 -1.03
CA GLN A 296 11.91 13.33 -1.48
C GLN A 296 11.21 14.07 -0.33
N ILE A 297 11.10 13.45 0.85
CA ILE A 297 10.47 14.09 2.03
C ILE A 297 11.30 15.27 2.52
N ALA A 298 12.64 15.15 2.53
CA ALA A 298 13.55 16.26 2.86
C ALA A 298 13.34 17.48 1.95
N ASN A 299 13.04 17.22 0.68
CA ASN A 299 12.81 18.23 -0.34
C ASN A 299 11.35 18.70 -0.46
N ASN A 300 10.41 18.21 0.37
CA ASN A 300 8.99 18.63 0.28
C ASN A 300 8.81 20.16 0.34
N LYS A 301 9.68 20.86 1.12
CA LYS A 301 9.65 22.32 1.24
C LYS A 301 10.37 23.07 0.10
N ASN A 302 11.31 22.43 -0.62
CA ASN A 302 12.18 23.09 -1.59
C ASN A 302 12.03 22.48 -2.98
N ALA A 303 11.83 23.30 -4.02
CA ALA A 303 11.93 22.81 -5.39
C ALA A 303 13.37 22.41 -5.69
N VAL A 304 13.57 21.20 -6.21
CA VAL A 304 14.88 20.71 -6.62
C VAL A 304 15.09 21.10 -8.07
N ALA A 305 15.91 22.13 -8.28
CA ALA A 305 16.31 22.56 -9.60
C ALA A 305 17.49 21.71 -10.09
N ILE A 306 17.25 20.89 -11.11
CA ILE A 306 18.27 20.20 -11.90
C ILE A 306 18.59 21.14 -13.08
N SER A 307 19.35 22.18 -12.76
CA SER A 307 19.41 23.39 -13.59
C SER A 307 20.42 23.34 -14.72
N THR A 308 21.45 22.49 -14.65
CA THR A 308 22.54 22.50 -15.64
C THR A 308 23.16 21.10 -15.77
N GLY A 309 22.79 20.33 -16.82
CA GLY A 309 23.50 19.08 -17.11
C GLY A 309 22.70 17.98 -17.82
N LEU A 310 21.39 18.13 -18.02
CA LEU A 310 20.64 17.23 -18.89
C LEU A 310 21.03 17.44 -20.36
N THR A 311 22.12 16.82 -20.80
CA THR A 311 22.44 16.70 -22.23
C THR A 311 21.62 15.56 -22.80
N LEU A 312 20.39 15.87 -23.19
CA LEU A 312 19.54 14.95 -23.93
C LEU A 312 20.00 14.91 -25.39
N PRO A 313 20.38 13.75 -25.94
CA PRO A 313 20.78 13.65 -27.35
C PRO A 313 19.71 14.22 -28.27
N GLY A 314 20.08 15.19 -29.11
CA GLY A 314 19.16 15.89 -30.02
C GLY A 314 18.59 17.21 -29.50
N LEU A 315 18.92 17.62 -28.26
CA LEU A 315 18.58 18.93 -27.68
C LEU A 315 19.84 19.75 -27.41
N LEU A 316 19.73 21.09 -27.51
CA LEU A 316 20.83 22.01 -27.22
C LEU A 316 21.04 22.18 -25.71
N GLY A 317 19.98 22.03 -24.93
CA GLY A 317 20.00 22.15 -23.48
C GLY A 317 18.64 21.85 -22.88
N THR A 318 18.64 21.44 -21.62
CA THR A 318 17.40 21.15 -20.90
C THR A 318 17.58 21.47 -19.42
N THR A 319 16.69 22.30 -18.91
CA THR A 319 16.62 22.65 -17.49
C THR A 319 15.37 22.00 -16.92
N LEU A 320 15.53 21.16 -15.90
CA LEU A 320 14.42 20.48 -15.24
C LEU A 320 14.33 20.99 -13.81
N ASN A 321 13.16 21.50 -13.44
CA ASN A 321 12.84 21.89 -12.08
C ASN A 321 11.74 20.96 -11.56
N LEU A 322 12.04 20.22 -10.50
CA LEU A 322 11.16 19.19 -9.98
C LEU A 322 10.80 19.49 -8.52
N LYS A 323 9.52 19.44 -8.19
CA LYS A 323 9.06 19.46 -6.81
C LYS A 323 8.16 18.27 -6.53
N VAL A 324 8.52 17.50 -5.51
CA VAL A 324 7.69 16.42 -4.98
C VAL A 324 6.70 17.00 -3.97
N ILE A 325 5.40 16.87 -4.26
CA ILE A 325 4.32 17.30 -3.39
C ILE A 325 4.02 16.19 -2.37
N GLN A 326 3.89 14.96 -2.84
CA GLN A 326 3.56 13.80 -2.01
C GLN A 326 4.33 12.57 -2.49
N PRO A 327 5.02 11.82 -1.61
CA PRO A 327 5.70 10.59 -1.99
C PRO A 327 4.70 9.45 -2.26
N PRO A 328 5.09 8.43 -3.04
CA PRO A 328 4.27 7.23 -3.25
C PRO A 328 4.11 6.43 -1.95
N VAL A 329 2.98 5.75 -1.81
CA VAL A 329 2.62 5.01 -0.60
C VAL A 329 2.26 3.57 -0.96
N ILE A 330 2.89 2.60 -0.28
CA ILE A 330 2.56 1.18 -0.35
C ILE A 330 1.39 0.90 0.58
N ALA A 331 0.42 0.11 0.13
CA ALA A 331 -0.73 -0.28 0.92
C ALA A 331 -0.61 -1.73 1.40
N ILE A 332 -0.91 -1.96 2.67
CA ILE A 332 -0.91 -3.28 3.30
C ILE A 332 -2.13 -3.36 4.21
N GLY A 333 -2.97 -4.37 4.00
CA GLY A 333 -4.13 -4.58 4.84
C GLY A 333 -5.16 -5.55 4.24
N PRO A 334 -6.28 -5.77 4.93
CA PRO A 334 -7.38 -6.55 4.39
C PRO A 334 -8.05 -5.82 3.22
N PRO A 335 -8.49 -6.55 2.18
CA PRO A 335 -9.26 -5.96 1.08
C PRO A 335 -10.68 -5.62 1.54
N GLY A 336 -11.34 -4.71 0.81
CA GLY A 336 -12.74 -4.35 1.04
C GLY A 336 -12.93 -3.05 1.83
N LYS A 337 -14.18 -2.84 2.28
CA LYS A 337 -14.62 -1.62 2.96
C LYS A 337 -14.92 -1.86 4.43
N ASP A 338 -14.59 -0.88 5.26
CA ASP A 338 -14.99 -0.85 6.66
C ASP A 338 -16.50 -0.63 6.82
N THR A 339 -16.98 -0.68 8.07
CA THR A 339 -18.39 -0.42 8.42
C THR A 339 -18.85 1.00 8.08
N SER A 340 -17.91 1.92 7.85
CA SER A 340 -18.16 3.31 7.44
C SER A 340 -18.15 3.51 5.93
N GLY A 341 -17.89 2.44 5.15
CA GLY A 341 -17.82 2.48 3.69
C GLY A 341 -16.48 2.95 3.11
N ASN A 342 -15.45 3.16 3.93
CA ASN A 342 -14.11 3.52 3.48
C ASN A 342 -13.33 2.27 3.11
N TRP A 343 -12.51 2.34 2.06
CA TRP A 343 -11.60 1.26 1.71
C TRP A 343 -10.54 1.08 2.80
N MET A 344 -10.41 -0.15 3.28
CA MET A 344 -9.46 -0.51 4.35
C MET A 344 -8.00 -0.41 3.88
N THR A 345 -7.74 -0.71 2.59
CA THR A 345 -6.38 -0.76 2.03
C THR A 345 -6.30 0.07 0.75
N GLN A 346 -5.61 1.21 0.80
CA GLN A 346 -5.47 2.17 -0.30
C GLN A 346 -4.01 2.60 -0.49
N ALA A 347 -3.54 2.61 -1.74
CA ALA A 347 -2.23 3.08 -2.17
C ALA A 347 -2.39 4.33 -3.04
N SER A 348 -1.43 5.24 -2.96
CA SER A 348 -1.39 6.44 -3.79
C SER A 348 -0.02 6.60 -4.43
N ALA A 349 0.03 6.96 -5.70
CA ALA A 349 1.25 7.28 -6.41
C ALA A 349 1.75 8.69 -6.05
N GLY A 350 3.03 8.96 -6.34
CA GLY A 350 3.63 10.25 -6.05
C GLY A 350 3.00 11.40 -6.83
N GLN A 351 2.86 12.56 -6.18
CA GLN A 351 2.43 13.81 -6.79
C GLN A 351 3.62 14.73 -7.01
N VAL A 352 3.73 15.31 -8.19
CA VAL A 352 4.86 16.18 -8.54
C VAL A 352 4.47 17.36 -9.42
N ARG A 353 5.26 18.43 -9.31
CA ARG A 353 5.27 19.56 -10.25
C ARG A 353 6.60 19.55 -10.99
N LEU A 354 6.52 19.60 -12.31
CA LEU A 354 7.68 19.62 -13.18
C LEU A 354 7.64 20.88 -14.03
N GLY A 355 8.69 21.68 -13.94
CA GLY A 355 8.97 22.76 -14.86
C GLY A 355 10.13 22.38 -15.76
N LEU A 356 9.95 22.45 -17.07
CA LEU A 356 10.97 22.15 -18.05
C LEU A 356 11.22 23.36 -18.93
N ASN A 357 12.48 23.71 -19.11
CA ASN A 357 12.91 24.66 -20.12
C ASN A 357 13.77 23.91 -21.13
N VAL A 358 13.24 23.70 -22.33
CA VAL A 358 13.92 22.93 -23.38
C VAL A 358 14.45 23.87 -24.43
N SER A 359 15.75 23.80 -24.73
CA SER A 359 16.34 24.50 -25.86
C SER A 359 16.63 23.54 -27.02
N ALA A 360 16.13 23.87 -28.18
CA ALA A 360 16.29 23.09 -29.41
C ALA A 360 16.76 23.98 -30.56
N SER A 361 17.48 23.39 -31.52
CA SER A 361 17.86 24.08 -32.75
C SER A 361 16.78 23.87 -33.80
N VAL A 362 16.30 24.96 -34.39
CA VAL A 362 15.42 24.95 -35.54
C VAL A 362 16.25 25.01 -36.81
N LEU A 363 16.28 23.90 -37.55
CA LEU A 363 17.01 23.76 -38.83
C LEU A 363 18.51 24.19 -38.78
N GLY A 364 19.12 24.24 -37.60
CA GLY A 364 20.49 24.76 -37.41
C GLY A 364 20.63 26.29 -37.50
N LEU A 365 19.52 27.02 -37.65
CA LEU A 365 19.51 28.47 -37.93
C LEU A 365 19.13 29.33 -36.73
N ALA A 366 18.32 28.79 -35.81
CA ALA A 366 17.86 29.50 -34.62
C ALA A 366 17.76 28.57 -33.42
N THR A 367 17.97 29.11 -32.22
CA THR A 367 17.70 28.42 -30.96
C THR A 367 16.33 28.83 -30.46
N ILE A 368 15.47 27.86 -30.16
CA ILE A 368 14.17 28.07 -29.53
C ILE A 368 14.18 27.57 -28.10
N ASN A 369 13.55 28.32 -27.19
CA ASN A 369 13.37 27.92 -25.80
C ASN A 369 11.89 27.68 -25.51
N VAL A 370 11.55 26.48 -25.07
CA VAL A 370 10.17 26.06 -24.80
C VAL A 370 10.00 25.84 -23.29
N PRO A 371 9.33 26.76 -22.57
CA PRO A 371 8.97 26.56 -21.17
C PRO A 371 7.69 25.73 -21.06
N ILE A 372 7.79 24.57 -20.41
CA ILE A 372 6.72 23.60 -20.22
C ILE A 372 6.49 23.45 -18.71
N GLY A 373 5.25 23.57 -18.28
CA GLY A 373 4.83 23.29 -16.90
C GLY A 373 3.91 22.08 -16.86
N VAL A 374 4.16 21.13 -15.97
CA VAL A 374 3.37 19.92 -15.78
C VAL A 374 3.07 19.73 -14.29
N VAL A 375 1.81 19.46 -13.95
CA VAL A 375 1.39 19.07 -12.61
C VAL A 375 0.72 17.72 -12.69
N VAL A 376 1.29 16.76 -11.97
CA VAL A 376 0.86 15.37 -11.91
C VAL A 376 0.19 15.15 -10.56
N ALA A 377 -1.11 14.87 -10.60
CA ALA A 377 -1.90 14.58 -9.40
C ALA A 377 -1.79 13.11 -8.92
N GLY A 378 -1.02 12.29 -9.64
CA GLY A 378 -0.72 10.88 -9.28
C GLY A 378 -1.83 9.91 -9.69
N ALA A 379 -1.93 8.81 -8.95
CA ALA A 379 -2.97 7.79 -9.09
C ALA A 379 -3.35 7.29 -7.69
N SER A 380 -4.56 6.77 -7.55
CA SER A 380 -5.04 6.12 -6.32
C SER A 380 -5.57 4.74 -6.66
N ALA A 381 -5.25 3.74 -5.84
CA ALA A 381 -5.70 2.36 -6.01
C ALA A 381 -6.05 1.74 -4.67
N HIS A 382 -7.04 0.84 -4.66
CA HIS A 382 -7.53 0.17 -3.46
C HIS A 382 -7.71 -1.33 -3.72
N ALA A 383 -7.50 -2.14 -2.68
CA ALA A 383 -7.73 -3.57 -2.75
C ALA A 383 -9.23 -3.87 -2.56
N VAL A 384 -9.82 -4.48 -3.58
CA VAL A 384 -11.25 -4.83 -3.62
C VAL A 384 -11.46 -6.21 -3.03
N ASP A 385 -10.67 -7.18 -3.46
CA ASP A 385 -10.75 -8.57 -3.01
C ASP A 385 -9.39 -9.29 -3.14
N ALA A 386 -9.31 -10.48 -2.58
CA ALA A 386 -8.14 -11.34 -2.71
C ALA A 386 -8.54 -12.79 -2.97
N TYR A 387 -7.85 -13.40 -3.93
CA TYR A 387 -8.05 -14.78 -4.32
C TYR A 387 -7.06 -15.69 -3.60
N CYS A 388 -7.60 -16.46 -2.65
CA CYS A 388 -6.87 -17.44 -1.85
C CYS A 388 -7.35 -18.86 -2.20
N PRO A 389 -6.94 -19.43 -3.35
CA PRO A 389 -7.33 -20.78 -3.72
C PRO A 389 -6.72 -21.82 -2.78
N VAL A 390 -7.35 -22.99 -2.76
CA VAL A 390 -6.93 -24.15 -1.98
C VAL A 390 -6.68 -25.29 -2.95
N PRO A 391 -5.43 -25.80 -3.09
CA PRO A 391 -4.19 -25.38 -2.40
C PRO A 391 -3.70 -23.97 -2.79
N ARG A 392 -2.88 -23.34 -1.93
CA ARG A 392 -2.41 -21.95 -2.08
C ARG A 392 -1.37 -21.75 -3.19
N VAL A 393 -1.80 -21.95 -4.43
CA VAL A 393 -1.03 -21.69 -5.64
C VAL A 393 -1.72 -20.58 -6.43
N ASN A 394 -0.97 -19.73 -7.12
CA ASN A 394 -1.52 -18.61 -7.92
C ASN A 394 -2.36 -17.63 -7.09
N LEU A 395 -1.82 -17.18 -5.96
CA LEU A 395 -2.42 -16.10 -5.17
C LEU A 395 -2.50 -14.82 -6.02
N SER A 396 -3.65 -14.15 -5.97
CA SER A 396 -3.86 -12.89 -6.68
C SER A 396 -4.73 -11.95 -5.87
N ALA A 397 -4.67 -10.66 -6.18
CA ALA A 397 -5.53 -9.64 -5.61
C ALA A 397 -6.28 -8.89 -6.70
N ASP A 398 -7.52 -8.52 -6.40
CA ASP A 398 -8.34 -7.65 -7.23
C ASP A 398 -8.12 -6.21 -6.79
N ILE A 399 -7.62 -5.39 -7.71
CA ILE A 399 -7.32 -3.98 -7.47
C ILE A 399 -8.20 -3.12 -8.36
N ALA A 400 -8.70 -2.03 -7.82
CA ALA A 400 -9.40 -0.99 -8.58
C ALA A 400 -8.86 0.38 -8.17
N GLY A 401 -9.12 1.40 -8.99
CA GLY A 401 -8.56 2.71 -8.72
C GLY A 401 -8.86 3.73 -9.79
N THR A 402 -8.22 4.89 -9.64
CA THR A 402 -8.34 6.02 -10.55
C THR A 402 -6.97 6.62 -10.82
N ILE A 403 -6.70 6.88 -12.09
CA ILE A 403 -5.57 7.71 -12.53
C ILE A 403 -6.05 9.15 -12.47
N SER A 404 -5.34 10.00 -11.71
CA SER A 404 -5.72 11.40 -11.54
C SER A 404 -5.33 12.21 -12.78
N PRO A 405 -6.05 13.32 -13.05
CA PRO A 405 -5.80 14.15 -14.21
C PRO A 405 -4.39 14.76 -14.17
N VAL A 406 -3.72 14.80 -15.32
CA VAL A 406 -2.47 15.54 -15.50
C VAL A 406 -2.79 16.87 -16.18
N SER A 407 -2.33 17.96 -15.58
CA SER A 407 -2.43 19.28 -16.19
C SER A 407 -1.07 19.71 -16.72
N SER A 408 -1.06 20.28 -17.91
CA SER A 408 0.17 20.79 -18.52
C SER A 408 -0.10 22.02 -19.35
N CYS A 409 0.93 22.83 -19.53
CA CYS A 409 0.85 23.99 -20.40
C CYS A 409 2.23 24.45 -20.88
N ILE A 410 2.22 25.27 -21.92
CA ILE A 410 3.36 25.98 -22.47
C ILE A 410 3.03 27.47 -22.40
N ALA A 411 3.70 28.21 -21.53
CA ALA A 411 3.50 29.64 -21.35
C ALA A 411 4.73 30.28 -20.69
N ALA A 412 4.83 31.60 -20.75
CA ALA A 412 5.93 32.31 -20.10
C ALA A 412 5.92 32.01 -18.58
N GLY A 413 7.05 31.52 -18.06
CA GLY A 413 7.20 31.14 -16.65
C GLY A 413 6.60 29.79 -16.26
N ALA A 414 6.07 29.00 -17.21
CA ALA A 414 5.54 27.66 -16.92
C ALA A 414 6.61 26.69 -16.38
N ASP A 415 7.87 26.89 -16.75
CA ASP A 415 9.05 26.19 -16.25
C ASP A 415 9.38 26.47 -14.77
N SER A 416 8.75 27.47 -14.16
CA SER A 416 8.87 27.79 -12.74
C SER A 416 7.79 27.12 -11.86
N VAL A 417 6.91 26.28 -12.43
CA VAL A 417 5.80 25.63 -11.72
C VAL A 417 6.24 24.81 -10.50
N ALA A 418 7.48 24.31 -10.49
CA ALA A 418 8.05 23.62 -9.34
C ALA A 418 8.06 24.50 -8.07
N SER A 419 8.24 25.81 -8.21
CA SER A 419 8.27 26.78 -7.09
C SER A 419 6.96 27.56 -6.91
N GLY A 420 5.96 27.35 -7.77
CA GLY A 420 4.73 28.15 -7.82
C GLY A 420 3.46 27.34 -8.12
N THR A 421 2.44 28.01 -8.65
CA THR A 421 1.20 27.41 -9.14
C THR A 421 1.12 27.49 -10.65
N LEU A 422 0.57 26.44 -11.29
CA LEU A 422 0.38 26.41 -12.74
C LEU A 422 -0.87 27.22 -13.12
N ASN A 423 -0.70 28.50 -13.47
CA ASN A 423 -1.80 29.43 -13.80
C ASN A 423 -1.78 29.84 -15.28
N CYS A 424 -1.93 28.88 -16.18
CA CYS A 424 -1.72 29.13 -17.61
C CYS A 424 -2.87 29.91 -18.28
N GLY A 425 -4.04 29.97 -17.66
CA GLY A 425 -5.16 30.81 -18.12
C GLY A 425 -4.90 32.31 -18.05
N SER A 426 -3.96 32.75 -17.21
CA SER A 426 -3.56 34.16 -17.05
C SER A 426 -2.13 34.44 -17.51
N ALA A 427 -1.41 33.41 -17.98
CA ALA A 427 -0.02 33.54 -18.42
C ALA A 427 0.07 34.05 -19.86
N SER A 428 1.10 34.86 -20.14
CA SER A 428 1.38 35.33 -21.50
C SER A 428 2.07 34.26 -22.35
N ALA A 429 2.02 34.44 -23.68
CA ALA A 429 2.74 33.58 -24.61
C ALA A 429 4.26 33.65 -24.34
N ALA A 430 4.92 32.49 -24.33
CA ALA A 430 6.36 32.40 -24.15
C ALA A 430 7.10 32.83 -25.43
N PRO A 431 8.16 33.65 -25.32
CA PRO A 431 9.00 33.96 -26.47
C PRO A 431 9.83 32.74 -26.86
N LEU A 432 9.57 32.17 -28.05
CA LEU A 432 10.43 31.13 -28.64
C LEU A 432 11.71 31.74 -29.19
N LEU A 433 11.59 32.89 -29.85
CA LEU A 433 12.70 33.61 -30.45
C LEU A 433 12.52 35.11 -30.23
N SER A 434 13.57 35.76 -29.73
CA SER A 434 13.61 37.20 -29.53
C SER A 434 14.71 37.83 -30.38
N ALA A 435 14.41 38.97 -31.00
CA ALA A 435 15.37 39.80 -31.70
C ALA A 435 15.37 41.17 -31.03
N LEU A 436 16.54 41.64 -30.56
CA LEU A 436 16.68 42.93 -29.85
C LEU A 436 15.72 43.08 -28.65
N GLY A 437 15.42 41.98 -27.95
CA GLY A 437 14.50 41.97 -26.80
C GLY A 437 13.01 41.95 -27.16
N ILE A 438 12.66 41.94 -28.45
CA ILE A 438 11.27 41.84 -28.93
C ILE A 438 10.97 40.37 -29.29
N PRO A 439 9.89 39.77 -28.77
CA PRO A 439 9.49 38.42 -29.14
C PRO A 439 9.00 38.39 -30.59
N VAL A 440 9.77 37.75 -31.48
CA VAL A 440 9.43 37.64 -32.91
C VAL A 440 8.57 36.41 -33.16
N VAL A 441 8.81 35.33 -32.41
CA VAL A 441 7.98 34.12 -32.38
C VAL A 441 7.59 33.84 -30.95
N SER A 442 6.31 33.64 -30.69
CA SER A 442 5.81 33.24 -29.39
C SER A 442 4.94 31.99 -29.46
N ILE A 443 4.95 31.21 -28.39
CA ILE A 443 4.20 29.97 -28.22
C ILE A 443 3.31 30.05 -27.00
N TYR A 444 2.11 29.52 -27.13
CA TYR A 444 1.18 29.35 -26.03
C TYR A 444 0.40 28.06 -26.21
N SER A 445 0.34 27.23 -25.18
CA SER A 445 -0.51 26.03 -25.16
C SER A 445 -1.11 25.87 -23.77
N ASN A 446 -2.43 25.75 -23.71
CA ASN A 446 -3.14 25.47 -22.46
C ASN A 446 -4.22 24.41 -22.73
N PRO A 447 -3.82 23.15 -22.96
CA PRO A 447 -4.79 22.08 -23.12
C PRO A 447 -5.62 21.91 -21.83
N PRO A 448 -6.89 21.48 -21.95
CA PRO A 448 -7.63 21.07 -20.77
C PRO A 448 -6.88 19.92 -20.07
N ALA A 449 -6.95 19.87 -18.74
CA ALA A 449 -6.41 18.75 -17.99
C ALA A 449 -7.00 17.43 -18.52
N SER A 450 -6.19 16.37 -18.57
CA SER A 450 -6.69 15.05 -18.98
C SER A 450 -7.85 14.63 -18.08
N SER A 451 -8.80 13.83 -18.57
CA SER A 451 -9.83 13.27 -17.67
C SER A 451 -9.22 12.24 -16.73
N SER A 452 -9.81 12.07 -15.55
CA SER A 452 -9.49 10.93 -14.70
C SER A 452 -9.96 9.64 -15.38
N VAL A 453 -9.16 8.58 -15.27
CA VAL A 453 -9.50 7.26 -15.83
C VAL A 453 -9.60 6.28 -14.68
N SER A 454 -10.79 5.71 -14.49
CA SER A 454 -10.99 4.60 -13.57
C SER A 454 -10.53 3.29 -14.18
N PHE A 455 -10.02 2.40 -13.34
CA PHE A 455 -9.63 1.05 -13.74
C PHE A 455 -10.05 0.04 -12.69
N GLY A 456 -10.19 -1.21 -13.13
CA GLY A 456 -10.75 -2.27 -12.31
C GLY A 456 -12.25 -2.08 -12.04
N SER A 457 -12.76 -2.89 -11.12
CA SER A 457 -14.15 -2.82 -10.66
C SER A 457 -14.16 -2.87 -9.14
N ASP A 458 -15.00 -2.05 -8.52
CA ASP A 458 -15.27 -2.10 -7.09
C ASP A 458 -16.12 -3.32 -6.68
N THR A 459 -16.54 -4.14 -7.66
CA THR A 459 -17.28 -5.37 -7.40
C THR A 459 -16.32 -6.53 -7.10
N PRO A 460 -16.51 -7.25 -5.98
CA PRO A 460 -15.68 -8.41 -5.63
C PRO A 460 -15.63 -9.44 -6.76
N TYR A 461 -14.47 -10.07 -6.96
CA TYR A 461 -14.21 -11.08 -8.00
C TYR A 461 -14.38 -10.61 -9.45
N ARG A 462 -14.45 -9.29 -9.68
CA ARG A 462 -14.57 -8.67 -11.00
C ARG A 462 -13.56 -7.55 -11.20
N GLY A 463 -12.61 -7.41 -10.27
CA GLY A 463 -11.58 -6.38 -10.31
C GLY A 463 -10.51 -6.68 -11.36
N LEU A 464 -9.50 -5.80 -11.41
CA LEU A 464 -8.28 -6.10 -12.14
C LEU A 464 -7.48 -7.11 -11.31
N GLN A 465 -7.55 -8.38 -11.69
CA GLN A 465 -6.86 -9.47 -11.00
C GLN A 465 -5.36 -9.45 -11.33
N ILE A 466 -4.53 -9.29 -10.30
CA ILE A 466 -3.07 -9.24 -10.44
C ILE A 466 -2.46 -10.33 -9.54
N ALA A 467 -1.67 -11.22 -10.13
CA ALA A 467 -0.98 -12.28 -9.40
C ALA A 467 0.18 -11.72 -8.55
N VAL A 468 0.48 -12.37 -7.43
CA VAL A 468 1.61 -12.01 -6.57
C VAL A 468 2.92 -12.02 -7.37
N GLY A 469 3.71 -10.95 -7.23
CA GLY A 469 4.98 -10.75 -7.94
C GLY A 469 4.84 -10.18 -9.36
N GLN A 470 3.62 -10.04 -9.89
CA GLN A 470 3.37 -9.42 -11.19
C GLN A 470 3.16 -7.91 -11.06
N THR A 471 3.51 -7.20 -12.13
CA THR A 471 3.24 -5.77 -12.31
C THR A 471 2.32 -5.58 -13.50
N GLN A 472 1.18 -4.94 -13.28
CA GLN A 472 0.23 -4.60 -14.32
C GLN A 472 0.26 -3.10 -14.59
N ARG A 473 0.53 -2.73 -15.83
CA ARG A 473 0.44 -1.34 -16.31
C ARG A 473 -0.97 -1.06 -16.80
N VAL A 474 -1.58 0.02 -16.31
CA VAL A 474 -2.85 0.56 -16.78
C VAL A 474 -2.59 1.93 -17.38
N THR A 475 -2.82 2.10 -18.68
CA THR A 475 -2.48 3.35 -19.39
C THR A 475 -3.74 4.14 -19.72
N ALA A 476 -3.76 5.42 -19.31
CA ALA A 476 -4.78 6.39 -19.72
C ALA A 476 -4.37 7.12 -21.00
N THR A 477 -3.09 7.47 -21.17
CA THR A 477 -2.55 8.16 -22.35
C THR A 477 -1.15 7.64 -22.70
N GLY A 478 -0.92 7.23 -23.95
CA GLY A 478 0.43 6.91 -24.46
C GLY A 478 1.11 8.17 -25.02
N GLY A 479 2.39 8.42 -24.67
CA GLY A 479 3.19 9.53 -25.19
C GLY A 479 2.69 10.90 -24.74
N PHE A 480 2.98 11.28 -23.49
CA PHE A 480 2.42 12.49 -22.86
C PHE A 480 3.01 13.77 -23.48
N PHE A 481 4.34 13.86 -23.57
CA PHE A 481 5.01 15.05 -24.06
C PHE A 481 4.81 15.20 -25.58
N SER A 482 4.88 14.11 -26.34
CA SER A 482 4.58 14.12 -27.76
C SER A 482 3.18 14.65 -28.02
N SER A 483 2.17 14.16 -27.28
CA SER A 483 0.78 14.61 -27.41
C SER A 483 0.61 16.09 -27.05
N LEU A 484 1.29 16.57 -26.02
CA LEU A 484 1.26 17.98 -25.62
C LEU A 484 1.84 18.91 -26.69
N LEU A 485 2.98 18.51 -27.28
CA LEU A 485 3.73 19.29 -28.26
C LEU A 485 3.20 19.15 -29.69
N SER A 486 2.41 18.11 -29.99
CA SER A 486 1.79 17.88 -31.30
C SER A 486 0.30 18.28 -31.37
N SER A 487 -0.34 18.61 -30.25
CA SER A 487 -1.77 18.97 -30.22
C SER A 487 -2.03 20.36 -30.80
N ASN A 488 -2.23 20.40 -32.12
CA ASN A 488 -2.45 21.62 -32.90
C ASN A 488 -3.68 22.46 -32.47
N SER A 489 -4.64 21.87 -31.76
CA SER A 489 -5.88 22.55 -31.35
C SER A 489 -5.67 23.57 -30.22
N ASN A 490 -4.70 23.32 -29.34
CA ASN A 490 -4.44 24.15 -28.16
C ASN A 490 -3.12 24.93 -28.29
N LEU A 491 -2.26 24.52 -29.22
CA LEU A 491 -0.99 25.16 -29.52
C LEU A 491 -1.19 26.37 -30.44
N LYS A 492 -0.92 27.57 -29.93
CA LYS A 492 -0.91 28.82 -30.67
C LYS A 492 0.52 29.30 -30.85
N VAL A 493 0.96 29.38 -32.10
CA VAL A 493 2.25 29.98 -32.47
C VAL A 493 1.97 31.30 -33.19
N THR A 494 2.47 32.40 -32.62
CA THR A 494 2.31 33.74 -33.20
C THR A 494 3.66 34.21 -33.75
N VAL A 495 3.68 34.70 -35.00
CA VAL A 495 4.87 35.28 -35.63
C VAL A 495 4.61 36.75 -35.91
N LEU A 496 5.36 37.64 -35.28
CA LEU A 496 5.12 39.09 -35.34
C LEU A 496 5.53 39.72 -36.69
N ASN A 497 6.31 39.01 -37.50
CA ASN A 497 6.63 39.41 -38.87
C ASN A 497 7.12 38.22 -39.73
N ALA A 498 6.21 37.57 -40.46
CA ALA A 498 6.53 36.39 -41.26
C ALA A 498 7.54 36.65 -42.41
N LEU A 499 7.76 37.91 -42.79
CA LEU A 499 8.71 38.27 -43.85
C LEU A 499 10.19 38.23 -43.41
N LEU A 500 10.49 38.28 -42.10
CA LEU A 500 11.88 38.26 -41.60
C LEU A 500 12.39 36.86 -41.25
N LEU A 501 11.51 35.87 -41.15
CA LEU A 501 11.86 34.50 -40.78
C LEU A 501 11.46 33.54 -41.90
N ALA A 502 12.44 33.01 -42.60
CA ALA A 502 12.26 31.95 -43.61
C ALA A 502 11.93 30.57 -42.98
N VAL A 503 11.32 30.54 -41.79
CA VAL A 503 11.02 29.31 -41.05
C VAL A 503 9.51 29.06 -41.14
N PRO A 504 9.05 28.00 -41.83
CA PRO A 504 7.65 27.67 -41.89
C PRO A 504 7.16 27.16 -40.53
N ILE A 505 5.92 27.52 -40.15
CA ILE A 505 5.29 27.08 -38.88
C ILE A 505 5.26 25.55 -38.77
N SER A 506 5.19 24.84 -39.90
CA SER A 506 5.26 23.38 -39.97
C SER A 506 6.63 22.80 -39.61
N ALA A 507 7.73 23.53 -39.82
CA ALA A 507 9.05 23.10 -39.35
C ALA A 507 9.14 23.18 -37.82
N VAL A 508 8.62 24.26 -37.24
CA VAL A 508 8.57 24.45 -35.78
C VAL A 508 7.72 23.36 -35.13
N SER A 509 6.55 23.03 -35.67
CA SER A 509 5.71 21.97 -35.10
C SER A 509 6.32 20.56 -35.24
N ALA A 510 7.02 20.28 -36.35
CA ALA A 510 7.72 19.01 -36.54
C ALA A 510 8.86 18.83 -35.52
N GLU A 511 9.64 19.88 -35.29
CA GLU A 511 10.70 19.88 -34.28
C GLU A 511 10.12 19.77 -32.86
N LEU A 512 9.04 20.47 -32.54
CA LEU A 512 8.35 20.32 -31.25
C LEU A 512 7.87 18.89 -31.02
N SER A 513 7.36 18.21 -32.05
CA SER A 513 6.97 16.79 -31.94
C SER A 513 8.18 15.88 -31.67
N THR A 514 9.32 16.19 -32.31
CA THR A 514 10.58 15.46 -32.13
C THR A 514 11.11 15.66 -30.71
N VAL A 515 11.10 16.90 -30.22
CA VAL A 515 11.42 17.25 -28.82
C VAL A 515 10.50 16.47 -27.86
N GLY A 516 9.20 16.40 -28.15
CA GLY A 516 8.24 15.64 -27.34
C GLY A 516 8.58 14.15 -27.26
N SER A 517 8.94 13.52 -28.38
CA SER A 517 9.36 12.11 -28.42
C SER A 517 10.67 11.85 -27.65
N ILE A 518 11.63 12.78 -27.71
CA ILE A 518 12.87 12.71 -26.95
C ILE A 518 12.55 12.77 -25.45
N LEU A 519 11.74 13.74 -25.03
CA LEU A 519 11.30 13.90 -23.64
C LEU A 519 10.56 12.66 -23.13
N ASP A 520 9.65 12.08 -23.92
CA ASP A 520 8.94 10.86 -23.55
C ASP A 520 9.91 9.69 -23.36
N SER A 521 10.91 9.53 -24.23
CA SER A 521 11.89 8.43 -24.15
C SER A 521 12.91 8.59 -23.01
N SER A 522 13.27 9.82 -22.64
CA SER A 522 14.34 10.09 -21.68
C SER A 522 13.84 10.41 -20.28
N LEU A 523 12.75 11.18 -20.17
CA LEU A 523 12.28 11.72 -18.90
C LEU A 523 11.26 10.81 -18.24
N THR A 524 10.34 10.21 -19.02
CA THR A 524 9.32 9.27 -18.48
C THR A 524 9.95 8.19 -17.61
N PRO A 525 11.02 7.50 -18.04
CA PRO A 525 11.59 6.41 -17.24
C PRO A 525 12.28 6.89 -15.95
N VAL A 526 12.71 8.14 -15.91
CA VAL A 526 13.33 8.74 -14.72
C VAL A 526 12.28 9.23 -13.74
N LEU A 527 11.13 9.69 -14.25
CA LEU A 527 9.95 9.94 -13.45
C LEU A 527 9.38 8.65 -12.86
N GLU A 528 9.39 7.55 -13.63
CA GLU A 528 9.03 6.21 -13.13
C GLU A 528 9.86 5.84 -11.90
N LEU A 529 11.18 6.05 -11.92
CA LEU A 529 12.06 5.78 -10.78
C LEU A 529 11.66 6.57 -9.52
N LEU A 530 11.16 7.79 -9.71
CA LEU A 530 10.70 8.65 -8.62
C LEU A 530 9.29 8.29 -8.12
N GLY A 531 8.67 7.24 -8.68
CA GLY A 531 7.30 6.85 -8.37
C GLY A 531 6.26 7.76 -9.03
N VAL A 532 6.66 8.53 -10.05
CA VAL A 532 5.80 9.43 -10.82
C VAL A 532 5.42 8.76 -12.12
N GLN A 533 4.13 8.62 -12.34
CA GLN A 533 3.60 8.03 -13.56
C GLN A 533 2.79 9.09 -14.31
N LEU A 534 3.09 9.25 -15.61
CA LEU A 534 2.46 10.26 -16.46
C LEU A 534 1.36 9.62 -17.30
N GLY A 535 0.11 9.71 -16.84
CA GLY A 535 -1.02 9.20 -17.61
C GLY A 535 -1.07 7.67 -17.72
N TYR A 536 -0.41 6.96 -16.79
CA TYR A 536 -0.59 5.53 -16.55
C TYR A 536 -0.39 5.24 -15.06
N ALA A 537 -0.71 4.03 -14.63
CA ALA A 537 -0.41 3.52 -13.29
C ALA A 537 0.14 2.10 -13.38
N ASP A 538 1.29 1.86 -12.75
CA ASP A 538 1.83 0.51 -12.56
C ASP A 538 1.47 0.01 -11.17
N ILE A 539 0.77 -1.11 -11.13
CA ILE A 539 0.26 -1.75 -9.94
C ILE A 539 1.04 -3.04 -9.75
N LYS A 540 1.75 -3.17 -8.63
CA LYS A 540 2.53 -4.36 -8.30
C LYS A 540 1.98 -4.99 -7.03
N VAL A 541 1.54 -6.24 -7.12
CA VAL A 541 1.14 -7.03 -5.94
C VAL A 541 2.39 -7.65 -5.34
N LEU A 542 2.76 -7.19 -4.15
CA LEU A 542 3.98 -7.61 -3.45
C LEU A 542 3.76 -8.95 -2.74
N SER A 543 2.63 -9.08 -2.04
CA SER A 543 2.27 -10.32 -1.35
C SER A 543 0.76 -10.40 -1.11
N VAL A 544 0.27 -11.62 -0.98
CA VAL A 544 -1.07 -11.93 -0.49
C VAL A 544 -0.88 -12.98 0.60
N ASN A 545 -1.29 -12.68 1.82
CA ASN A 545 -1.22 -13.59 2.95
C ASN A 545 -2.63 -14.01 3.36
N CYS A 546 -2.90 -15.31 3.31
CA CYS A 546 -4.19 -15.89 3.69
C CYS A 546 -4.07 -16.67 5.01
N ASP A 547 -3.26 -16.21 5.98
CA ASP A 547 -3.09 -16.89 7.28
C ASP A 547 -3.85 -16.22 8.43
N ALA A 548 -4.38 -15.01 8.21
CA ALA A 548 -5.12 -14.32 9.26
C ALA A 548 -6.51 -14.94 9.40
N VAL A 549 -6.79 -15.52 10.56
CA VAL A 549 -8.06 -16.18 10.84
C VAL A 549 -8.77 -15.48 11.99
N GLU A 550 -10.06 -15.27 11.83
CA GLU A 550 -10.92 -14.69 12.86
C GLU A 550 -12.23 -15.46 13.03
N LEU A 551 -12.75 -15.45 14.25
CA LEU A 551 -14.07 -15.99 14.57
C LEU A 551 -15.14 -14.99 14.16
N VAL A 552 -16.18 -15.48 13.51
CA VAL A 552 -17.28 -14.66 12.96
C VAL A 552 -18.66 -15.12 13.39
N PHE A 553 -18.76 -16.30 14.03
CA PHE A 553 -19.99 -16.80 14.64
C PHE A 553 -19.68 -17.78 15.77
#